data_AF-A0A9D5UZ74-F1
#
_entry.id   AF-A0A9D5UZ74-F1
#
_cell.length_a   1.000
_cell.length_b   1.000
_cell.length_c   1.000
_cell.angle_alpha   90.00
_cell.angle_beta   90.00
_cell.angle_gamma   90.00
#
_symmetry.space_group_name_H-M   'P 1'
#
loop_
_entity.id
_entity.type
_entity.pdbx_description
1 polymer ?
#
loop_
_entity_poly.entity_id
_entity_poly.type
_entity_poly.pdbx_seq_one_letter_code
_entity_poly.pdbx_strand_id
1 'polypeptide(L)'
;MNTPWWRQPWVPFPGMGLLVLAAGGVFSGRFLPNGQGLLGHAYAVALPRLLDGVFWLHNNGMFDPPWFTPSFCGGIPAFANPGNPFYSIPQWLTLFMDPLQSIQVTFHLFALVGLFGMYLLLVRSFRCSSSTAWMGAVLFAFNGYYTHQMILGQIAVHSLMLTPWIAWLLTRPSAADSRRPWFFRLRLSSIAAASVLSAYVVWSGALFLVPSMLMVLMVIHLTLRGCNARVNDLFWSSFAVSLSLAAALSAAKWWPGIQFMNHLDPAPVPLSNLSGLDDAFVLLFRSLFFSPLDAQSLLPHVQDPAFPLDPNDHVFGLTPVPLVLLVLSSGLALQRFRGARGGIVVPRQRVTLWLVTVLLAVIPLAMAIGSPLWDPILRAAPIFREGVFLVHGWSAYVTLVILWVCIFHDRVDWSVSHRRELAFGAILMTLVFHGATDRGPLLQEGYDPNPILTRYRSDPGSAFIHQLSAMIDPETRQVVLPLSRNDSMVLGISMLFCNEPVWGPALQRFPFAPLAMGMVHATTDAGFNMKNPACYLAPLENQCKVGDHFRQREALDLFLHYRPFPFHKPQGQEVAEWFGLTALLLLLLMFLSSFKKKNRILPLRE
;
A
#
# COMPACT_ATOMS: atom_id res chain seq x y z
N MET A 1 9.46 25.57 -31.80
CA MET A 1 8.57 24.97 -32.83
C MET A 1 7.31 24.47 -32.14
N ASN A 2 6.20 25.16 -32.35
CA ASN A 2 4.91 24.96 -31.67
C ASN A 2 3.99 24.06 -32.50
N THR A 3 4.17 22.74 -32.48
CA THR A 3 3.07 21.84 -32.82
C THR A 3 2.11 21.79 -31.62
N PRO A 4 0.83 22.13 -31.79
CA PRO A 4 -0.15 22.01 -30.71
C PRO A 4 -0.22 20.57 -30.20
N TRP A 5 -0.23 20.38 -28.89
CA TRP A 5 -0.21 19.07 -28.18
C TRP A 5 -1.39 18.13 -28.53
N TRP A 6 -2.44 18.63 -29.18
CA TRP A 6 -3.55 17.82 -29.69
C TRP A 6 -3.32 17.26 -31.11
N ARG A 7 -2.26 17.72 -31.80
CA ARG A 7 -1.80 17.18 -33.09
C ARG A 7 -0.62 16.21 -32.97
N GLN A 8 -0.05 16.03 -31.78
CA GLN A 8 0.75 14.82 -31.54
C GLN A 8 -0.25 13.67 -31.41
N PRO A 9 -0.14 12.60 -32.20
CA PRO A 9 -1.10 11.52 -32.17
C PRO A 9 -1.20 11.02 -30.73
N TRP A 10 -2.36 11.28 -30.13
CA TRP A 10 -2.88 10.53 -29.01
C TRP A 10 -3.18 9.13 -29.51
N VAL A 11 -2.13 8.37 -29.80
CA VAL A 11 -2.21 6.93 -29.85
C VAL A 11 -1.66 6.52 -28.49
N PRO A 12 -2.52 6.24 -27.48
CA PRO A 12 -2.09 5.26 -26.49
C PRO A 12 -1.59 4.10 -27.35
N PHE A 13 -0.31 3.76 -27.30
CA PHE A 13 0.14 2.53 -27.96
C PHE A 13 -0.60 1.43 -27.19
N PRO A 14 -1.66 0.77 -27.73
CA PRO A 14 -2.14 -0.45 -27.09
C PRO A 14 -0.96 -1.41 -26.90
N GLY A 15 0.06 -1.34 -27.76
CA GLY A 15 1.34 -2.02 -27.61
C GLY A 15 2.08 -1.80 -26.28
N MET A 16 2.00 -0.64 -25.62
CA MET A 16 2.69 -0.45 -24.33
C MET A 16 1.93 -1.10 -23.18
N GLY A 17 0.60 -0.98 -23.18
CA GLY A 17 -0.26 -1.71 -22.25
C GLY A 17 -0.11 -3.23 -22.44
N LEU A 18 -0.09 -3.70 -23.69
CA LEU A 18 0.16 -5.09 -24.03
C LEU A 18 1.57 -5.55 -23.61
N LEU A 19 2.60 -4.71 -23.77
CA LEU A 19 3.95 -5.02 -23.32
C LEU A 19 4.02 -5.15 -21.79
N VAL A 20 3.35 -4.26 -21.05
CA VAL A 20 3.24 -4.37 -19.59
C VAL A 20 2.45 -5.62 -19.20
N LEU A 21 1.36 -5.95 -19.89
CA LEU A 21 0.63 -7.19 -19.63
C LEU A 21 1.47 -8.43 -19.95
N ALA A 22 2.23 -8.43 -21.06
CA ALA A 22 3.09 -9.54 -21.45
C ALA A 22 4.24 -9.72 -20.46
N ALA A 23 4.95 -8.64 -20.11
CA ALA A 23 6.02 -8.67 -19.11
C ALA A 23 5.47 -9.07 -17.73
N GLY A 24 4.34 -8.49 -17.32
CA GLY A 24 3.63 -8.86 -16.09
C GLY A 24 3.26 -10.33 -16.07
N GLY A 25 2.77 -10.87 -17.18
CA GLY A 25 2.41 -12.28 -17.34
C GLY A 25 3.62 -13.21 -17.22
N VAL A 26 4.78 -12.82 -17.75
CA VAL A 26 6.04 -13.56 -17.55
C VAL A 26 6.45 -13.54 -16.08
N PHE A 27 6.30 -12.41 -15.37
CA PHE A 27 6.58 -12.35 -13.93
C PHE A 27 5.60 -13.20 -13.12
N SER A 28 4.29 -12.99 -13.28
CA SER A 28 3.28 -13.71 -12.53
C SER A 28 3.31 -15.21 -12.82
N GLY A 29 3.51 -15.61 -14.08
CA GLY A 29 3.59 -17.02 -14.45
C GLY A 29 4.82 -17.75 -13.92
N ARG A 30 5.86 -17.01 -13.49
CA ARG A 30 7.07 -17.58 -12.88
C ARG A 30 7.05 -17.60 -11.36
N PHE A 31 6.27 -16.74 -10.72
CA PHE A 31 6.36 -16.50 -9.27
C PHE A 31 5.02 -16.58 -8.52
N LEU A 32 3.88 -16.60 -9.21
CA LEU A 32 2.54 -16.59 -8.62
C LEU A 32 1.63 -17.61 -9.32
N PRO A 33 1.74 -18.93 -9.06
CA PRO A 33 2.73 -19.57 -8.20
C PRO A 33 4.06 -19.81 -8.92
N ASN A 34 5.08 -20.19 -8.15
CA ASN A 34 6.37 -20.53 -8.72
C ASN A 34 6.35 -21.90 -9.44
N GLY A 35 7.49 -22.28 -10.04
CA GLY A 35 7.62 -23.56 -10.77
C GLY A 35 7.37 -24.82 -9.93
N GLN A 36 7.35 -24.71 -8.60
CA GLN A 36 7.00 -25.80 -7.65
C GLN A 36 5.55 -25.71 -7.17
N GLY A 37 4.76 -24.73 -7.63
CA GLY A 37 3.40 -24.48 -7.15
C GLY A 37 3.31 -23.70 -5.84
N LEU A 38 4.44 -23.22 -5.30
CA LEU A 38 4.49 -22.48 -4.03
C LEU A 38 4.41 -20.96 -4.26
N LEU A 39 4.00 -20.24 -3.22
CA LEU A 39 3.90 -18.77 -3.17
C LEU A 39 4.87 -18.19 -2.14
N GLY A 40 5.10 -16.88 -2.17
CA GLY A 40 5.87 -16.20 -1.12
C GLY A 40 5.25 -16.37 0.28
N HIS A 41 6.10 -16.34 1.31
CA HIS A 41 5.71 -16.68 2.70
C HIS A 41 4.56 -15.81 3.26
N ALA A 42 4.43 -14.54 2.85
CA ALA A 42 3.39 -13.65 3.37
C ALA A 42 1.98 -14.02 2.85
N TYR A 43 1.89 -14.85 1.80
CA TYR A 43 0.63 -15.44 1.38
C TYR A 43 0.02 -16.39 2.42
N ALA A 44 0.81 -16.90 3.37
CA ALA A 44 0.31 -17.64 4.53
C ALA A 44 -0.55 -16.78 5.49
N VAL A 45 -0.53 -15.45 5.32
CA VAL A 45 -1.46 -14.53 5.98
C VAL A 45 -2.51 -14.04 4.98
N ALA A 46 -2.09 -13.66 3.77
CA ALA A 46 -2.98 -13.04 2.79
C ALA A 46 -4.06 -14.01 2.26
N LEU A 47 -3.73 -15.25 1.89
CA LEU A 47 -4.71 -16.19 1.35
C LEU A 47 -5.76 -16.63 2.39
N PRO A 48 -5.37 -17.02 3.62
CA PRO A 48 -6.36 -17.32 4.66
C PRO A 48 -7.29 -16.14 4.93
N ARG A 49 -6.80 -14.90 4.97
CA ARG A 49 -7.65 -13.70 5.13
C ARG A 49 -8.61 -13.47 3.96
N LEU A 50 -8.19 -13.75 2.73
CA LEU A 50 -9.09 -13.66 1.57
C LEU A 50 -10.22 -14.69 1.66
N LEU A 51 -9.89 -15.92 2.09
CA LEU A 51 -10.89 -16.97 2.32
C LEU A 51 -11.81 -16.63 3.51
N ASP A 52 -11.26 -16.10 4.59
CA ASP A 52 -12.01 -15.58 5.74
C ASP A 52 -13.05 -14.54 5.31
N GLY A 53 -12.64 -13.61 4.44
CA GLY A 53 -13.54 -12.63 3.84
C GLY A 53 -14.62 -13.27 2.98
N VAL A 54 -14.32 -14.34 2.25
CA VAL A 54 -15.32 -15.11 1.47
C VAL A 54 -16.35 -15.75 2.39
N PHE A 55 -15.92 -16.36 3.50
CA PHE A 55 -16.82 -16.94 4.49
C PHE A 55 -17.80 -15.90 5.06
N TRP A 56 -17.29 -14.70 5.38
CA TRP A 56 -18.13 -13.60 5.82
C TRP A 56 -19.10 -13.11 4.73
N LEU A 57 -18.61 -12.92 3.49
CA LEU A 57 -19.40 -12.43 2.36
C LEU A 57 -20.57 -13.36 2.03
N HIS A 58 -20.37 -14.67 2.15
CA HIS A 58 -21.43 -15.65 1.92
C HIS A 58 -22.57 -15.53 2.95
N ASN A 59 -22.23 -15.26 4.21
CA ASN A 59 -23.21 -15.25 5.29
C ASN A 59 -23.89 -13.88 5.49
N ASN A 60 -23.22 -12.78 5.17
CA ASN A 60 -23.68 -11.42 5.51
C ASN A 60 -23.73 -10.45 4.32
N GLY A 61 -23.14 -10.82 3.19
CA GLY A 61 -22.98 -9.94 2.05
C GLY A 61 -21.88 -8.88 2.23
N MET A 62 -21.77 -8.00 1.25
CA MET A 62 -20.66 -7.04 1.08
C MET A 62 -20.79 -5.74 1.89
N PHE A 63 -22.00 -5.39 2.30
CA PHE A 63 -22.29 -4.10 2.93
C PHE A 63 -22.21 -4.16 4.45
N ASP A 64 -22.18 -5.36 5.03
CA ASP A 64 -22.00 -5.55 6.46
C ASP A 64 -20.51 -5.78 6.79
N PRO A 65 -19.86 -4.88 7.56
CA PRO A 65 -18.46 -5.01 7.88
C PRO A 65 -18.17 -6.23 8.78
N PRO A 66 -17.11 -7.02 8.47
CA PRO A 66 -16.67 -8.12 9.32
C PRO A 66 -16.00 -7.58 10.57
N TRP A 67 -16.79 -7.22 11.59
CA TRP A 67 -16.25 -6.68 12.85
C TRP A 67 -15.22 -7.62 13.48
N PHE A 68 -15.49 -8.92 13.41
CA PHE A 68 -14.70 -9.96 14.06
C PHE A 68 -14.58 -11.19 13.17
N THR A 69 -13.56 -12.01 13.40
CA THR A 69 -13.39 -13.32 12.76
C THR A 69 -13.04 -14.40 13.79
N PRO A 70 -13.66 -15.60 13.72
CA PRO A 70 -13.30 -16.73 14.57
C PRO A 70 -12.05 -17.49 14.09
N SER A 71 -11.58 -17.26 12.85
CA SER A 71 -10.60 -18.12 12.17
C SER A 71 -9.20 -18.12 12.77
N PHE A 72 -8.81 -17.02 13.43
CA PHE A 72 -7.43 -16.79 13.84
C PHE A 72 -7.34 -16.53 15.34
N CYS A 73 -6.35 -17.13 16.01
CA CYS A 73 -6.01 -16.87 17.41
C CYS A 73 -7.20 -17.01 18.38
N GLY A 74 -8.11 -17.96 18.13
CA GLY A 74 -9.29 -18.15 18.98
C GLY A 74 -10.28 -16.97 18.96
N GLY A 75 -10.21 -16.12 17.94
CA GLY A 75 -11.10 -14.99 17.71
C GLY A 75 -10.41 -13.64 17.85
N ILE A 76 -10.45 -12.82 16.79
CA ILE A 76 -9.82 -11.49 16.76
C ILE A 76 -10.70 -10.43 16.08
N PRO A 77 -10.45 -9.12 16.32
CA PRO A 77 -11.02 -8.05 15.53
C PRO A 77 -10.57 -8.13 14.08
N ALA A 78 -11.51 -8.15 13.14
CA ALA A 78 -11.24 -8.20 11.70
C ALA A 78 -11.30 -6.79 11.10
N PHE A 79 -12.42 -6.09 11.24
CA PHE A 79 -12.62 -4.74 10.69
C PHE A 79 -11.65 -3.71 11.29
N ALA A 80 -11.39 -3.82 12.60
CA ALA A 80 -10.47 -2.95 13.32
C ALA A 80 -8.99 -3.28 13.04
N ASN A 81 -8.67 -4.44 12.46
CA ASN A 81 -7.29 -4.77 12.14
C ASN A 81 -6.81 -3.92 10.94
N PRO A 82 -5.78 -3.06 11.13
CA PRO A 82 -5.34 -2.12 10.10
C PRO A 82 -4.78 -2.81 8.85
N GLY A 83 -4.31 -4.05 8.99
CA GLY A 83 -3.80 -4.87 7.88
C GLY A 83 -4.86 -5.73 7.19
N ASN A 84 -6.12 -5.70 7.63
CA ASN A 84 -7.16 -6.53 7.03
C ASN A 84 -7.58 -6.00 5.64
N PRO A 85 -7.44 -6.81 4.57
CA PRO A 85 -7.69 -6.41 3.20
C PRO A 85 -9.15 -6.56 2.76
N PHE A 86 -10.13 -6.75 3.67
CA PHE A 86 -11.52 -7.06 3.29
C PHE A 86 -12.17 -6.09 2.28
N TYR A 87 -11.84 -4.79 2.34
CA TYR A 87 -12.36 -3.80 1.38
C TYR A 87 -11.37 -3.47 0.25
N SER A 88 -10.44 -4.38 -0.05
CA SER A 88 -9.47 -4.26 -1.14
C SER A 88 -9.98 -4.87 -2.45
N ILE A 89 -9.42 -4.46 -3.58
CA ILE A 89 -9.78 -5.05 -4.89
C ILE A 89 -9.54 -6.57 -4.93
N PRO A 90 -8.44 -7.13 -4.37
CA PRO A 90 -8.30 -8.58 -4.37
C PRO A 90 -9.42 -9.28 -3.58
N GLN A 91 -9.89 -8.74 -2.46
CA GLN A 91 -11.06 -9.35 -1.78
C GLN A 91 -12.32 -9.28 -2.65
N TRP A 92 -12.56 -8.18 -3.34
CA TRP A 92 -13.76 -8.05 -4.17
C TRP A 92 -13.75 -8.99 -5.37
N LEU A 93 -12.57 -9.19 -5.98
CA LEU A 93 -12.42 -10.13 -7.09
C LEU A 93 -12.66 -11.59 -6.65
N THR A 94 -12.49 -11.94 -5.37
CA THR A 94 -12.80 -13.32 -4.90
C THR A 94 -14.28 -13.69 -4.99
N LEU A 95 -15.17 -12.73 -5.30
CA LEU A 95 -16.58 -13.01 -5.63
C LEU A 95 -16.74 -13.67 -7.02
N PHE A 96 -15.75 -13.54 -7.89
CA PHE A 96 -15.83 -13.97 -9.29
C PHE A 96 -14.77 -14.99 -9.68
N MET A 97 -13.69 -15.10 -8.91
CA MET A 97 -12.55 -15.98 -9.19
C MET A 97 -11.91 -16.45 -7.87
N ASP A 98 -11.07 -17.47 -7.94
CA ASP A 98 -10.38 -17.94 -6.73
C ASP A 98 -9.38 -16.92 -6.17
N PRO A 99 -8.98 -17.01 -4.89
CA PRO A 99 -8.09 -16.04 -4.26
C PRO A 99 -6.78 -15.82 -5.01
N LEU A 100 -6.19 -16.87 -5.59
CA LEU A 100 -4.92 -16.77 -6.32
C LEU A 100 -5.11 -16.02 -7.65
N GLN A 101 -6.15 -16.35 -8.40
CA GLN A 101 -6.50 -15.62 -9.63
C GLN A 101 -6.80 -14.15 -9.34
N SER A 102 -7.52 -13.86 -8.25
CA SER A 102 -7.80 -12.50 -7.82
C SER A 102 -6.52 -11.68 -7.59
N ILE A 103 -5.52 -12.27 -6.93
CA ILE A 103 -4.22 -11.65 -6.70
C ILE A 103 -3.48 -11.41 -8.01
N GLN A 104 -3.44 -12.39 -8.91
CA GLN A 104 -2.83 -12.25 -10.22
C GLN A 104 -3.49 -11.12 -11.03
N VAL A 105 -4.82 -11.06 -11.07
CA VAL A 105 -5.56 -10.00 -11.77
C VAL A 105 -5.28 -8.64 -11.14
N THR A 106 -5.28 -8.55 -9.80
CA THR A 106 -4.92 -7.33 -9.07
C THR A 106 -3.51 -6.86 -9.43
N PHE A 107 -2.54 -7.76 -9.50
CA PHE A 107 -1.16 -7.44 -9.87
C PHE A 107 -1.08 -6.76 -11.25
N HIS A 108 -1.74 -7.32 -12.27
CA HIS A 108 -1.74 -6.75 -13.61
C HIS A 108 -2.54 -5.45 -13.70
N LEU A 109 -3.72 -5.43 -13.06
CA LEU A 109 -4.60 -4.26 -13.06
C LEU A 109 -3.89 -3.06 -12.43
N PHE A 110 -3.28 -3.22 -11.26
CA PHE A 110 -2.61 -2.11 -10.58
C PHE A 110 -1.29 -1.72 -11.24
N ALA A 111 -0.59 -2.63 -11.93
CA ALA A 111 0.53 -2.26 -12.80
C ALA A 111 0.07 -1.31 -13.94
N LEU A 112 -1.07 -1.61 -14.58
CA LEU A 112 -1.66 -0.73 -15.60
C LEU A 112 -2.14 0.60 -15.00
N VAL A 113 -2.79 0.57 -13.83
CA VAL A 113 -3.21 1.79 -13.13
C VAL A 113 -1.99 2.66 -12.83
N GLY A 114 -0.92 2.10 -12.30
CA GLY A 114 0.34 2.82 -12.03
C GLY A 114 0.97 3.39 -13.30
N LEU A 115 1.04 2.59 -14.37
CA LEU A 115 1.53 2.99 -15.69
C LEU A 115 0.79 4.25 -16.18
N PHE A 116 -0.55 4.21 -16.24
CA PHE A 116 -1.34 5.32 -16.75
C PHE A 116 -1.29 6.54 -15.83
N GLY A 117 -1.31 6.34 -14.51
CA GLY A 117 -1.19 7.42 -13.54
C GLY A 117 0.11 8.19 -13.70
N MET A 118 1.23 7.46 -13.78
CA MET A 118 2.56 8.06 -13.91
C MET A 118 2.73 8.74 -15.27
N TYR A 119 2.25 8.12 -16.35
CA TYR A 119 2.24 8.75 -17.68
C TYR A 119 1.47 10.09 -17.67
N LEU A 120 0.26 10.11 -17.08
CA LEU A 120 -0.55 11.32 -16.99
C LEU A 120 0.11 12.40 -16.14
N LEU A 121 0.69 12.04 -14.99
CA LEU A 121 1.44 12.96 -14.14
C LEU A 121 2.60 13.62 -14.91
N LEU A 122 3.41 12.81 -15.61
CA LEU A 122 4.57 13.30 -16.37
C LEU A 122 4.16 14.19 -17.54
N VAL A 123 3.20 13.76 -18.37
CA VAL A 123 2.78 14.53 -19.56
C VAL A 123 1.97 15.77 -19.19
N ARG A 124 1.08 15.69 -18.20
CA ARG A 124 0.11 16.77 -17.92
C ARG A 124 0.59 17.75 -16.86
N SER A 125 1.27 17.27 -15.83
CA SER A 125 1.73 18.13 -14.74
C SER A 125 3.16 18.62 -15.00
N PHE A 126 4.07 17.72 -15.35
CA PHE A 126 5.47 18.06 -15.60
C PHE A 126 5.79 18.46 -17.05
N ARG A 127 4.87 18.19 -17.99
CA ARG A 127 5.02 18.48 -19.43
C ARG A 127 6.23 17.78 -20.07
N CYS A 128 6.59 16.61 -19.55
CA CYS A 128 7.60 15.76 -20.18
C CYS A 128 7.12 15.33 -21.57
N SER A 129 8.07 15.09 -22.47
CA SER A 129 7.78 14.48 -23.78
C SER A 129 7.18 13.07 -23.62
N SER A 130 6.41 12.64 -24.62
CA SER A 130 5.72 11.34 -24.58
C SER A 130 6.67 10.16 -24.38
N SER A 131 7.86 10.17 -25.00
CA SER A 131 8.88 9.12 -24.83
C SER A 131 9.40 9.02 -23.40
N THR A 132 9.77 10.16 -22.80
CA THR A 132 10.20 10.22 -21.39
C THR A 132 9.08 9.81 -20.44
N ALA A 133 7.83 10.18 -20.74
CA ALA A 133 6.68 9.83 -19.92
C ALA A 133 6.39 8.32 -19.96
N TRP A 134 6.50 7.69 -21.12
CA TRP A 134 6.37 6.23 -21.23
C TRP A 134 7.49 5.49 -20.51
N MET A 135 8.73 5.96 -20.63
CA MET A 135 9.87 5.43 -19.87
C MET A 135 9.57 5.49 -18.36
N GLY A 136 9.22 6.66 -17.84
CA GLY A 136 8.89 6.82 -16.42
C GLY A 136 7.70 5.97 -15.96
N ALA A 137 6.69 5.83 -16.83
CA ALA A 137 5.52 5.00 -16.56
C ALA A 137 5.88 3.52 -16.43
N VAL A 138 6.70 2.98 -17.35
CA VAL A 138 7.12 1.57 -17.32
C VAL A 138 8.06 1.30 -16.14
N LEU A 139 9.02 2.20 -15.87
CA LEU A 139 9.86 2.13 -14.67
C LEU A 139 9.03 2.07 -13.39
N PHE A 140 7.93 2.83 -13.33
CA PHE A 140 7.04 2.82 -12.18
C PHE A 140 6.18 1.55 -12.11
N ALA A 141 5.62 1.09 -13.23
CA ALA A 141 4.78 -0.11 -13.27
C ALA A 141 5.53 -1.38 -12.85
N PHE A 142 6.83 -1.45 -13.13
CA PHE A 142 7.70 -2.59 -12.81
C PHE A 142 8.73 -2.30 -11.73
N ASN A 143 8.49 -1.33 -10.86
CA ASN A 143 9.43 -1.09 -9.78
C ASN A 143 9.57 -2.34 -8.87
N GLY A 144 10.77 -2.53 -8.33
CA GLY A 144 11.15 -3.67 -7.50
C GLY A 144 10.29 -3.77 -6.24
N TYR A 145 9.95 -2.65 -5.61
CA TYR A 145 9.09 -2.65 -4.43
C TYR A 145 7.72 -3.28 -4.72
N TYR A 146 7.01 -2.79 -5.74
CA TYR A 146 5.72 -3.34 -6.08
C TYR A 146 5.79 -4.79 -6.53
N THR A 147 6.71 -5.10 -7.44
CA THR A 147 6.81 -6.45 -8.02
C THR A 147 7.24 -7.48 -6.98
N HIS A 148 8.26 -7.17 -6.19
CA HIS A 148 8.79 -8.06 -5.16
C HIS A 148 7.82 -8.24 -4.00
N GLN A 149 7.23 -7.16 -3.48
CA GLN A 149 6.31 -7.26 -2.35
C GLN A 149 5.00 -7.98 -2.72
N MET A 150 4.52 -7.82 -3.95
CA MET A 150 3.41 -8.63 -4.45
C MET A 150 3.81 -10.10 -4.56
N ILE A 151 5.02 -10.45 -5.04
CA ILE A 151 5.51 -11.84 -5.10
C ILE A 151 5.61 -12.46 -3.70
N LEU A 152 6.03 -11.68 -2.70
CA LEU A 152 6.11 -12.14 -1.30
C LEU A 152 4.74 -12.39 -0.67
N GLY A 153 3.70 -11.69 -1.13
CA GLY A 153 2.34 -11.80 -0.59
C GLY A 153 1.89 -10.60 0.24
N GLN A 154 2.64 -9.49 0.23
CA GLN A 154 2.20 -8.22 0.83
C GLN A 154 1.16 -7.53 -0.08
N ILE A 155 -0.02 -8.14 -0.21
CA ILE A 155 -1.00 -7.76 -1.22
C ILE A 155 -1.43 -6.30 -1.12
N ALA A 156 -1.42 -5.67 0.06
CA ALA A 156 -1.81 -4.27 0.25
C ALA A 156 -0.92 -3.26 -0.52
N VAL A 157 0.27 -3.66 -0.94
CA VAL A 157 1.20 -2.80 -1.70
C VAL A 157 0.65 -2.35 -3.06
N HIS A 158 -0.37 -3.02 -3.61
CA HIS A 158 -1.04 -2.56 -4.84
C HIS A 158 -1.54 -1.11 -4.76
N SER A 159 -1.94 -0.65 -3.58
CA SER A 159 -2.38 0.74 -3.34
C SER A 159 -1.31 1.80 -3.63
N LEU A 160 -0.01 1.44 -3.60
CA LEU A 160 1.07 2.34 -3.99
C LEU A 160 0.89 2.86 -5.43
N MET A 161 0.34 2.04 -6.32
CA MET A 161 0.13 2.37 -7.74
C MET A 161 -0.87 3.52 -7.94
N LEU A 162 -1.63 3.90 -6.91
CA LEU A 162 -2.53 5.05 -6.94
C LEU A 162 -1.83 6.39 -6.72
N THR A 163 -0.59 6.38 -6.20
CA THR A 163 0.15 7.62 -5.87
C THR A 163 0.24 8.60 -7.04
N PRO A 164 0.61 8.19 -8.27
CA PRO A 164 0.69 9.12 -9.38
C PRO A 164 -0.68 9.68 -9.82
N TRP A 165 -1.76 8.90 -9.67
CA TRP A 165 -3.12 9.38 -9.93
C TRP A 165 -3.54 10.44 -8.94
N ILE A 166 -3.32 10.21 -7.64
CA ILE A 166 -3.64 11.18 -6.59
C ILE A 166 -2.84 12.47 -6.84
N ALA A 167 -1.54 12.36 -7.10
CA ALA A 167 -0.69 13.50 -7.42
C ALA A 167 -1.21 14.29 -8.64
N TRP A 168 -1.54 13.60 -9.73
CA TRP A 168 -2.05 14.23 -10.94
C TRP A 168 -3.39 14.95 -10.69
N LEU A 169 -4.33 14.30 -10.00
CA LEU A 169 -5.63 14.88 -9.67
C LEU A 169 -5.52 16.13 -8.81
N LEU A 170 -4.65 16.12 -7.80
CA LEU A 170 -4.43 17.28 -6.92
C LEU A 170 -3.76 18.46 -7.63
N THR A 171 -3.00 18.19 -8.69
CA THR A 171 -2.38 19.24 -9.52
C THR A 171 -3.32 19.77 -10.62
N ARG A 172 -4.52 19.19 -10.75
CA ARG A 172 -5.53 19.56 -11.73
C ARG A 172 -6.64 20.39 -11.07
N PRO A 173 -7.22 21.39 -11.76
CA PRO A 173 -6.82 22.02 -13.03
C PRO A 173 -5.56 22.90 -12.95
N SER A 174 -4.90 23.07 -14.10
CA SER A 174 -3.71 23.92 -14.20
C SER A 174 -4.07 25.41 -14.12
N ALA A 175 -3.10 26.28 -13.78
CA ALA A 175 -3.34 27.73 -13.74
C ALA A 175 -3.84 28.29 -15.09
N ALA A 176 -3.47 27.66 -16.21
CA ALA A 176 -3.95 28.04 -17.54
C ALA A 176 -5.46 27.78 -17.74
N ASP A 177 -6.05 26.87 -16.96
CA ASP A 177 -7.48 26.55 -17.02
C ASP A 177 -8.33 27.49 -16.16
N SER A 178 -7.74 28.34 -15.31
CA SER A 178 -8.44 29.24 -14.38
C SER A 178 -9.47 30.16 -15.03
N ARG A 179 -9.25 30.53 -16.30
CA ARG A 179 -10.16 31.39 -17.08
C ARG A 179 -11.33 30.62 -17.70
N ARG A 180 -11.38 29.29 -17.57
CA ARG A 180 -12.41 28.45 -18.20
C ARG A 180 -13.63 28.29 -17.29
N PRO A 181 -14.86 28.34 -17.82
CA PRO A 181 -16.09 28.27 -17.01
C PRO A 181 -16.30 26.92 -16.30
N TRP A 182 -15.59 25.87 -16.72
CA TRP A 182 -15.64 24.54 -16.09
C TRP A 182 -14.54 24.31 -15.06
N PHE A 183 -13.65 25.28 -14.83
CA PHE A 183 -12.50 25.16 -13.92
C PHE A 183 -12.90 24.63 -12.54
N PHE A 184 -13.87 25.27 -11.90
CA PHE A 184 -14.33 24.91 -10.56
C PHE A 184 -14.89 23.48 -10.52
N ARG A 185 -15.67 23.09 -11.53
CA ARG A 185 -16.27 21.76 -11.61
C ARG A 185 -15.22 20.66 -11.77
N LEU A 186 -14.23 20.91 -12.64
CA LEU A 186 -13.14 19.96 -12.83
C LEU A 186 -12.27 19.84 -11.58
N ARG A 187 -12.05 20.96 -10.89
CA ARG A 187 -11.34 20.95 -9.61
C ARG A 187 -12.09 20.12 -8.58
N LEU A 188 -13.39 20.34 -8.45
CA LEU A 188 -14.22 19.64 -7.48
C LEU A 188 -14.26 18.13 -7.76
N SER A 189 -14.42 17.72 -9.02
CA SER A 189 -14.35 16.29 -9.37
C SER A 189 -12.96 15.69 -9.16
N SER A 190 -11.88 16.48 -9.38
CA SER A 190 -10.51 16.00 -9.14
C SER A 190 -10.22 15.82 -7.64
N ILE A 191 -10.68 16.76 -6.79
CA ILE A 191 -10.61 16.63 -5.34
C ILE A 191 -11.41 15.40 -4.90
N ALA A 192 -12.64 15.24 -5.39
CA ALA A 192 -13.47 14.10 -5.01
C ALA A 192 -12.82 12.75 -5.39
N ALA A 193 -12.29 12.64 -6.60
CA ALA A 193 -11.57 11.45 -7.04
C ALA A 193 -10.30 11.20 -6.19
N ALA A 194 -9.51 12.24 -5.90
CA ALA A 194 -8.33 12.11 -5.06
C ALA A 194 -8.69 11.66 -3.64
N SER A 195 -9.81 12.13 -3.09
CA SER A 195 -10.29 11.72 -1.76
C SER A 195 -10.69 10.25 -1.72
N VAL A 196 -11.43 9.76 -2.74
CA VAL A 196 -11.82 8.35 -2.83
C VAL A 196 -10.61 7.45 -2.98
N LEU A 197 -9.67 7.80 -3.86
CA LEU A 197 -8.44 7.02 -4.03
C LEU A 197 -7.58 7.01 -2.76
N SER A 198 -7.50 8.13 -2.05
CA SER A 198 -6.75 8.21 -0.79
C SER A 198 -7.42 7.41 0.34
N ALA A 199 -8.75 7.46 0.43
CA ALA A 199 -9.50 6.63 1.37
C ALA A 199 -9.31 5.14 1.05
N TYR A 200 -9.31 4.75 -0.22
CA TYR A 200 -9.09 3.36 -0.62
C TYR A 200 -7.75 2.79 -0.11
N VAL A 201 -6.68 3.57 -0.05
CA VAL A 201 -5.39 3.15 0.53
C VAL A 201 -5.58 2.63 1.96
N VAL A 202 -6.39 3.30 2.77
CA VAL A 202 -6.74 2.85 4.11
C VAL A 202 -7.60 1.59 4.07
N TRP A 203 -8.69 1.63 3.31
CA TRP A 203 -9.70 0.58 3.31
C TRP A 203 -9.16 -0.75 2.79
N SER A 204 -8.18 -0.72 1.88
CA SER A 204 -7.45 -1.88 1.35
C SER A 204 -6.45 -2.52 2.30
N GLY A 205 -6.23 -1.96 3.49
CA GLY A 205 -5.28 -2.47 4.49
C GLY A 205 -3.85 -1.94 4.30
N ALA A 206 -3.64 -0.93 3.45
CA ALA A 206 -2.33 -0.35 3.14
C ALA A 206 -1.99 0.86 4.02
N LEU A 207 -2.40 0.85 5.29
CA LEU A 207 -2.19 1.97 6.21
C LEU A 207 -0.71 2.35 6.34
N PHE A 208 0.18 1.35 6.30
CA PHE A 208 1.64 1.53 6.34
C PHE A 208 2.22 2.37 5.21
N LEU A 209 1.51 2.50 4.07
CA LEU A 209 1.95 3.35 2.95
C LEU A 209 1.55 4.83 3.09
N VAL A 210 0.60 5.16 3.97
CA VAL A 210 0.02 6.51 4.03
C VAL A 210 1.07 7.60 4.29
N PRO A 211 2.00 7.46 5.27
CA PRO A 211 3.03 8.48 5.50
C PRO A 211 3.93 8.69 4.27
N SER A 212 4.37 7.59 3.63
CA SER A 212 5.21 7.62 2.43
C SER A 212 4.50 8.34 1.28
N MET A 213 3.23 8.02 1.05
CA MET A 213 2.43 8.65 0.00
C MET A 213 2.23 10.14 0.25
N LEU A 214 1.91 10.56 1.48
CA LEU A 214 1.75 11.98 1.83
C LEU A 214 3.04 12.76 1.56
N MET A 215 4.19 12.21 1.96
CA MET A 215 5.48 12.84 1.68
C MET A 215 5.74 12.95 0.17
N VAL A 216 5.51 11.88 -0.59
CA VAL A 216 5.66 11.89 -2.06
C VAL A 216 4.80 12.98 -2.68
N LEU A 217 3.54 13.12 -2.27
CA LEU A 217 2.63 14.16 -2.79
C LEU A 217 3.18 15.58 -2.53
N MET A 218 3.71 15.83 -1.34
CA MET A 218 4.33 17.12 -0.98
C MET A 218 5.57 17.39 -1.84
N VAL A 219 6.47 16.41 -1.97
CA VAL A 219 7.70 16.52 -2.75
C VAL A 219 7.39 16.71 -4.24
N ILE A 220 6.39 16.00 -4.79
CA ILE A 220 5.95 16.18 -6.18
C ILE A 220 5.49 17.62 -6.41
N HIS A 221 4.69 18.19 -5.50
CA HIS A 221 4.22 19.57 -5.62
C HIS A 221 5.37 20.58 -5.57
N LEU A 222 6.30 20.43 -4.63
CA LEU A 222 7.46 21.32 -4.52
C LEU A 222 8.37 21.22 -5.75
N THR A 223 8.59 19.99 -6.25
CA THR A 223 9.33 19.74 -7.50
C THR A 223 8.63 20.42 -8.68
N LEU A 224 7.31 20.30 -8.80
CA LEU A 224 6.52 20.99 -9.83
C LEU A 224 6.72 22.51 -9.76
N ARG A 225 6.60 23.11 -8.58
CA ARG A 225 6.75 24.56 -8.39
C ARG A 225 8.18 25.04 -8.69
N GLY A 226 9.18 24.25 -8.29
CA GLY A 226 10.60 24.51 -8.60
C GLY A 226 10.88 24.44 -10.10
N CYS A 227 10.19 23.55 -10.82
CA CYS A 227 10.33 23.36 -12.27
C CYS A 227 9.51 24.35 -13.11
N ASN A 228 8.33 24.76 -12.63
CA ASN A 228 7.37 25.57 -13.38
C ASN A 228 6.72 26.61 -12.47
N ALA A 229 7.00 27.89 -12.73
CA ALA A 229 6.45 29.01 -11.96
C ALA A 229 4.93 29.22 -12.14
N ARG A 230 4.28 28.53 -13.08
CA ARG A 230 2.83 28.62 -13.36
C ARG A 230 2.02 27.51 -12.67
N VAL A 231 2.56 26.86 -11.66
CA VAL A 231 1.83 25.89 -10.84
C VAL A 231 0.79 26.62 -10.00
N ASN A 232 -0.37 26.02 -9.88
CA ASN A 232 -1.52 26.60 -9.19
C ASN A 232 -1.30 26.54 -7.67
N ASP A 233 -1.30 27.69 -6.97
CA ASP A 233 -1.20 27.75 -5.50
C ASP A 233 -2.40 27.07 -4.81
N LEU A 234 -3.47 26.78 -5.56
CA LEU A 234 -4.63 26.02 -5.09
C LEU A 234 -4.35 24.52 -4.85
N PHE A 235 -3.13 24.02 -5.09
CA PHE A 235 -2.75 22.66 -4.71
C PHE A 235 -2.98 22.43 -3.22
N TRP A 236 -2.49 23.31 -2.35
CA TRP A 236 -2.57 23.12 -0.90
C TRP A 236 -4.00 23.06 -0.39
N SER A 237 -4.88 23.90 -0.92
CA SER A 237 -6.32 23.81 -0.57
C SER A 237 -6.98 22.56 -1.15
N SER A 238 -6.60 22.12 -2.35
CA SER A 238 -7.13 20.87 -2.92
C SER A 238 -6.64 19.64 -2.15
N PHE A 239 -5.36 19.63 -1.75
CA PHE A 239 -4.73 18.62 -0.91
C PHE A 239 -5.38 18.59 0.48
N ALA A 240 -5.52 19.73 1.16
CA ALA A 240 -6.14 19.80 2.47
C ALA A 240 -7.60 19.32 2.44
N VAL A 241 -8.41 19.81 1.50
CA VAL A 241 -9.81 19.35 1.38
C VAL A 241 -9.88 17.87 1.04
N SER A 242 -9.01 17.40 0.13
CA SER A 242 -9.00 15.98 -0.24
C SER A 242 -8.60 15.08 0.93
N LEU A 243 -7.56 15.47 1.67
CA LEU A 243 -7.10 14.76 2.86
C LEU A 243 -8.17 14.73 3.95
N SER A 244 -8.83 15.86 4.22
CA SER A 244 -9.93 15.93 5.20
C SER A 244 -11.11 15.03 4.80
N LEU A 245 -11.50 15.02 3.52
CA LEU A 245 -12.57 14.14 3.03
C LEU A 245 -12.16 12.67 3.07
N ALA A 246 -10.91 12.35 2.73
CA ALA A 246 -10.39 10.98 2.81
C ALA A 246 -10.32 10.48 4.25
N ALA A 247 -9.88 11.33 5.18
CA ALA A 247 -9.85 11.04 6.60
C ALA A 247 -11.27 10.84 7.16
N ALA A 248 -12.22 11.71 6.80
CA ALA A 248 -13.61 11.57 7.18
C ALA A 248 -14.24 10.27 6.64
N LEU A 249 -14.02 9.94 5.35
CA LEU A 249 -14.43 8.65 4.77
C LEU A 249 -13.81 7.43 5.47
N SER A 250 -12.58 7.59 5.96
CA SER A 250 -11.82 6.52 6.62
C SER A 250 -12.09 6.44 8.12
N ALA A 251 -12.77 7.43 8.71
CA ALA A 251 -12.96 7.55 10.15
C ALA A 251 -13.62 6.29 10.73
N ALA A 252 -14.65 5.76 10.06
CA ALA A 252 -15.36 4.56 10.49
C ALA A 252 -14.47 3.31 10.61
N LYS A 253 -13.40 3.21 9.80
CA LYS A 253 -12.40 2.12 9.87
C LYS A 253 -11.22 2.46 10.79
N TRP A 254 -10.81 3.73 10.83
CA TRP A 254 -9.67 4.19 11.64
C TRP A 254 -9.98 4.17 13.13
N TRP A 255 -11.14 4.69 13.51
CA TRP A 255 -11.50 4.83 14.91
C TRP A 255 -11.43 3.50 15.68
N PRO A 256 -12.06 2.40 15.22
CA PRO A 256 -11.99 1.13 15.93
C PRO A 256 -10.58 0.52 15.86
N GLY A 257 -9.82 0.76 14.78
CA GLY A 257 -8.43 0.32 14.69
C GLY A 257 -7.49 1.02 15.67
N ILE A 258 -7.64 2.33 15.88
CA ILE A 258 -6.88 3.08 16.90
C ILE A 258 -7.21 2.55 18.30
N GLN A 259 -8.50 2.32 18.60
CA GLN A 259 -8.90 1.76 19.89
C GLN A 259 -8.30 0.38 20.11
N PHE A 260 -8.38 -0.49 19.10
CA PHE A 260 -7.76 -1.81 19.16
C PHE A 260 -6.25 -1.73 19.43
N MET A 261 -5.52 -0.91 18.66
CA MET A 261 -4.07 -0.73 18.83
C MET A 261 -3.67 -0.08 20.15
N ASN A 262 -4.53 0.75 20.74
CA ASN A 262 -4.29 1.38 22.05
C ASN A 262 -4.29 0.37 23.19
N HIS A 263 -5.06 -0.70 23.09
CA HIS A 263 -5.11 -1.78 24.07
C HIS A 263 -3.96 -2.78 23.94
N LEU A 264 -3.14 -2.67 22.89
CA LEU A 264 -1.96 -3.51 22.71
C LEU A 264 -0.77 -2.89 23.42
N ASP A 265 -0.09 -3.71 24.22
CA ASP A 265 1.17 -3.33 24.83
C ASP A 265 2.22 -3.00 23.76
N PRO A 266 3.08 -1.98 23.96
CA PRO A 266 4.17 -1.70 23.05
C PRO A 266 5.08 -2.92 22.87
N ALA A 267 5.44 -3.24 21.63
CA ALA A 267 6.37 -4.34 21.36
C ALA A 267 7.74 -4.06 21.99
N PRO A 268 8.40 -5.06 22.62
CA PRO A 268 9.71 -4.93 23.25
C PRO A 268 10.86 -4.93 22.22
N VAL A 269 10.65 -4.32 21.05
CA VAL A 269 11.56 -4.32 19.90
C VAL A 269 11.91 -2.86 19.56
N PRO A 270 13.16 -2.54 19.17
CA PRO A 270 13.50 -1.21 18.65
C PRO A 270 12.61 -0.84 17.44
N LEU A 271 12.24 0.44 17.33
CA LEU A 271 11.43 0.92 16.20
C LEU A 271 12.22 0.87 14.90
N SER A 272 13.47 1.32 14.96
CA SER A 272 14.44 1.14 13.90
C SER A 272 15.77 0.70 14.48
N ASN A 273 16.53 -0.03 13.67
CA ASN A 273 17.76 -0.66 14.09
C ASN A 273 18.98 -0.26 13.24
N LEU A 274 18.92 0.84 12.49
CA LEU A 274 20.07 1.31 11.70
C LEU A 274 21.05 2.15 12.54
N SER A 275 22.35 1.93 12.34
CA SER A 275 23.44 2.56 13.10
C SER A 275 23.65 4.05 12.83
N GLY A 276 23.45 4.50 11.60
CA GLY A 276 23.71 5.89 11.23
C GLY A 276 23.06 6.35 9.92
N LEU A 277 23.21 7.65 9.62
CA LEU A 277 22.74 8.26 8.36
C LEU A 277 23.49 7.75 7.14
N ASP A 278 24.78 7.47 7.31
CA ASP A 278 25.65 6.86 6.30
C ASP A 278 25.19 5.45 5.97
N ASP A 279 24.96 4.61 6.98
CA ASP A 279 24.43 3.26 6.80
C ASP A 279 23.05 3.28 6.14
N ALA A 280 22.16 4.14 6.62
CA ALA A 280 20.84 4.32 6.02
C ALA A 280 20.93 4.75 4.55
N PHE A 281 21.84 5.67 4.21
CA PHE A 281 22.03 6.12 2.83
C PHE A 281 22.62 5.03 1.93
N VAL A 282 23.64 4.31 2.40
CA VAL A 282 24.25 3.19 1.66
C VAL A 282 23.21 2.11 1.42
N LEU A 283 22.42 1.78 2.44
CA LEU A 283 21.37 0.77 2.34
C LEU A 283 20.25 1.22 1.41
N LEU A 284 19.81 2.47 1.49
CA LEU A 284 18.83 3.04 0.56
C LEU A 284 19.35 3.01 -0.88
N PHE A 285 20.60 3.42 -1.09
CA PHE A 285 21.19 3.45 -2.43
C PHE A 285 21.29 2.05 -3.04
N ARG A 286 21.78 1.07 -2.28
CA ARG A 286 21.87 -0.32 -2.75
C ARG A 286 20.49 -0.94 -2.95
N SER A 287 19.56 -0.73 -2.02
CA SER A 287 18.18 -1.24 -2.14
C SER A 287 17.40 -0.61 -3.30
N LEU A 288 17.71 0.63 -3.68
CA LEU A 288 17.10 1.26 -4.86
C LEU A 288 17.72 0.77 -6.16
N PHE A 289 19.04 0.62 -6.29
CA PHE A 289 19.64 0.41 -7.61
C PHE A 289 20.22 -0.99 -7.84
N PHE A 290 20.52 -1.73 -6.77
CA PHE A 290 21.28 -2.99 -6.79
C PHE A 290 20.65 -4.09 -5.93
N SER A 291 19.32 -4.05 -5.77
CA SER A 291 18.53 -5.02 -5.00
C SER A 291 18.23 -6.30 -5.81
N PRO A 292 18.02 -7.49 -5.19
CA PRO A 292 17.88 -7.78 -3.74
C PRO A 292 19.19 -7.69 -2.96
N LEU A 293 19.05 -7.38 -1.68
CA LEU A 293 20.13 -7.46 -0.69
C LEU A 293 20.09 -8.81 0.01
N ASP A 294 21.23 -9.29 0.48
CA ASP A 294 21.36 -10.49 1.30
C ASP A 294 21.50 -10.14 2.79
N ALA A 295 21.09 -11.05 3.68
CA ALA A 295 21.16 -10.81 5.13
C ALA A 295 22.57 -10.47 5.62
N GLN A 296 23.60 -11.03 5.00
CA GLN A 296 25.00 -10.75 5.36
C GLN A 296 25.41 -9.31 5.03
N SER A 297 24.89 -8.71 3.96
CA SER A 297 25.17 -7.30 3.66
C SER A 297 24.40 -6.32 4.54
N LEU A 298 23.33 -6.75 5.22
CA LEU A 298 22.58 -5.92 6.16
C LEU A 298 23.22 -5.87 7.54
N LEU A 299 23.77 -7.00 8.01
CA LEU A 299 24.29 -7.14 9.38
C LEU A 299 25.27 -6.04 9.83
N PRO A 300 26.20 -5.53 8.99
CA PRO A 300 27.12 -4.46 9.38
C PRO A 300 26.45 -3.11 9.64
N HIS A 301 25.21 -2.92 9.18
CA HIS A 301 24.47 -1.65 9.22
C HIS A 301 23.45 -1.59 10.36
N VAL A 302 23.44 -2.60 11.24
CA VAL A 302 22.46 -2.78 12.30
C VAL A 302 23.08 -2.46 13.67
N GLN A 303 22.37 -1.72 14.53
CA GLN A 303 22.83 -1.39 15.90
C GLN A 303 22.82 -2.61 16.82
N ASP A 304 21.72 -3.37 16.81
CA ASP A 304 21.53 -4.57 17.63
C ASP A 304 21.33 -5.82 16.74
N PRO A 305 22.33 -6.71 16.64
CA PRO A 305 22.22 -7.96 15.90
C PRO A 305 21.09 -8.89 16.38
N ALA A 306 20.56 -8.70 17.59
CA ALA A 306 19.43 -9.48 18.09
C ALA A 306 18.12 -9.18 17.34
N PHE A 307 18.05 -8.05 16.62
CA PHE A 307 16.88 -7.64 15.84
C PHE A 307 17.27 -7.39 14.37
N PRO A 308 17.71 -8.42 13.62
CA PRO A 308 18.17 -8.25 12.24
C PRO A 308 17.05 -7.68 11.34
N LEU A 309 17.46 -6.91 10.34
CA LEU A 309 16.56 -6.42 9.30
C LEU A 309 16.24 -7.54 8.32
N ASP A 310 14.98 -7.65 7.89
CA ASP A 310 14.58 -8.59 6.85
C ASP A 310 14.99 -8.07 5.47
N PRO A 311 15.84 -8.78 4.70
CA PRO A 311 16.23 -8.37 3.36
C PRO A 311 15.05 -8.17 2.40
N ASN A 312 13.97 -8.91 2.61
CA ASN A 312 12.76 -8.84 1.80
C ASN A 312 12.04 -7.49 1.94
N ASP A 313 12.11 -6.86 3.12
CA ASP A 313 11.49 -5.55 3.36
C ASP A 313 12.29 -4.39 2.73
N HIS A 314 13.56 -4.62 2.40
CA HIS A 314 14.46 -3.64 1.78
C HIS A 314 14.64 -3.82 0.27
N VAL A 315 13.66 -4.42 -0.41
CA VAL A 315 13.66 -4.51 -1.87
C VAL A 315 12.82 -3.40 -2.50
N PHE A 316 13.48 -2.34 -2.99
CA PHE A 316 12.83 -1.23 -3.70
C PHE A 316 13.10 -1.22 -5.21
N GLY A 317 14.31 -1.59 -5.61
CA GLY A 317 14.75 -2.03 -6.94
C GLY A 317 14.21 -1.28 -8.16
N LEU A 318 14.82 -0.17 -8.54
CA LEU A 318 14.65 0.53 -9.82
C LEU A 318 15.61 0.03 -10.91
N THR A 319 16.52 -0.90 -10.60
CA THR A 319 17.68 -1.31 -11.41
C THR A 319 18.75 -0.21 -11.55
N PRO A 320 19.95 -0.51 -12.09
CA PRO A 320 20.95 0.53 -12.37
C PRO A 320 20.55 1.52 -13.47
N VAL A 321 19.51 1.22 -14.27
CA VAL A 321 19.14 2.03 -15.44
C VAL A 321 18.77 3.48 -15.06
N PRO A 322 17.88 3.74 -14.08
CA PRO A 322 17.52 5.11 -13.73
C PRO A 322 18.70 5.87 -13.11
N LEU A 323 19.63 5.20 -12.42
CA LEU A 323 20.86 5.82 -11.92
C LEU A 323 21.75 6.32 -13.06
N VAL A 324 22.01 5.48 -14.06
CA VAL A 324 22.81 5.86 -15.24
C VAL A 324 22.17 7.04 -15.97
N LEU A 325 20.85 7.00 -16.18
CA LEU A 325 20.12 8.10 -16.82
C LEU A 325 20.16 9.38 -15.98
N LEU A 326 20.07 9.28 -14.65
CA LEU A 326 20.17 10.43 -13.76
C LEU A 326 21.54 11.09 -13.86
N VAL A 327 22.61 10.30 -13.78
CA VAL A 327 24.01 10.78 -13.85
C VAL A 327 24.29 11.40 -15.22
N LEU A 328 23.93 10.71 -16.30
CA LEU A 328 24.12 11.21 -17.67
C LEU A 328 23.35 12.52 -17.89
N SER A 329 22.06 12.54 -17.55
CA SER A 329 21.20 13.69 -17.83
C SER A 329 21.57 14.90 -16.96
N SER A 330 21.91 14.68 -15.68
CA SER A 330 22.36 15.74 -14.78
C SER A 330 23.74 16.29 -15.17
N GLY A 331 24.68 15.43 -15.57
CA GLY A 331 26.00 15.83 -16.04
C GLY A 331 25.94 16.71 -17.30
N LEU A 332 25.15 16.30 -18.30
CA LEU A 332 24.94 17.07 -19.52
C LEU A 332 24.22 18.39 -19.26
N ALA A 333 23.21 18.39 -18.38
CA ALA A 333 22.56 19.61 -17.95
C ALA A 333 23.57 20.57 -17.29
N LEU A 334 24.43 20.07 -16.38
CA LEU A 334 25.44 20.86 -15.67
C LEU A 334 26.51 21.44 -16.61
N GLN A 335 26.98 20.67 -17.58
CA GLN A 335 27.93 21.16 -18.59
C GLN A 335 27.36 22.35 -19.37
N ARG A 336 26.08 22.27 -19.75
CA ARG A 336 25.39 23.40 -20.39
C ARG A 336 25.27 24.61 -19.47
N PHE A 337 24.96 24.40 -18.19
CA PHE A 337 24.93 25.47 -17.19
C PHE A 337 26.29 26.18 -17.07
N ARG A 338 27.40 25.43 -17.12
CA ARG A 338 28.76 25.99 -17.08
C ARG A 338 29.19 26.68 -18.38
N GLY A 339 28.73 26.20 -19.53
CA GLY A 339 29.05 26.76 -20.86
C GLY A 339 28.23 27.99 -21.26
N ALA A 340 27.14 28.30 -20.54
CA ALA A 340 26.33 29.49 -20.78
C ALA A 340 27.11 30.75 -20.38
N ARG A 341 27.59 31.52 -21.37
CA ARG A 341 28.43 32.74 -21.22
C ARG A 341 27.77 33.95 -20.54
N GLY A 342 26.65 33.77 -19.85
CA GLY A 342 26.02 34.78 -19.00
C GLY A 342 25.47 34.06 -17.78
N GLY A 343 26.08 34.27 -16.62
CA GLY A 343 25.76 33.54 -15.39
C GLY A 343 24.25 33.39 -15.20
N ILE A 344 23.78 32.15 -15.10
CA ILE A 344 22.36 31.87 -14.95
C ILE A 344 21.96 32.24 -13.53
N VAL A 345 21.25 33.36 -13.39
CA VAL A 345 20.67 33.78 -12.11
C VAL A 345 19.48 32.89 -11.82
N VAL A 346 19.67 31.83 -11.03
CA VAL A 346 18.57 31.03 -10.50
C VAL A 346 17.86 31.87 -9.43
N PRO A 347 16.54 32.10 -9.54
CA PRO A 347 15.80 32.86 -8.53
C PRO A 347 15.96 32.21 -7.14
N ARG A 348 16.24 33.02 -6.11
CA ARG A 348 16.40 32.56 -4.71
C ARG A 348 15.25 31.66 -4.27
N GLN A 349 14.02 32.00 -4.67
CA GLN A 349 12.83 31.19 -4.40
C GLN A 349 12.93 29.75 -4.91
N ARG A 350 13.50 29.52 -6.11
CA ARG A 350 13.67 28.17 -6.65
C ARG A 350 14.72 27.38 -5.86
N VAL A 351 15.81 28.03 -5.46
CA VAL A 351 16.83 27.42 -4.59
C VAL A 351 16.20 26.99 -3.26
N THR A 352 15.43 27.88 -2.63
CA THR A 352 14.71 27.56 -1.39
C THR A 352 13.74 26.38 -1.57
N LEU A 353 12.98 26.33 -2.66
CA LEU A 353 12.07 25.21 -2.94
C LEU A 353 12.81 23.87 -3.10
N TRP A 354 13.95 23.87 -3.78
CA TRP A 354 14.78 22.67 -3.92
C TRP A 354 15.40 22.25 -2.59
N LEU A 355 15.87 23.19 -1.77
CA LEU A 355 16.36 22.88 -0.42
C LEU A 355 15.27 22.26 0.45
N VAL A 356 14.07 22.85 0.48
CA VAL A 356 12.93 22.29 1.22
C VAL A 356 12.54 20.91 0.68
N THR A 357 12.60 20.71 -0.63
CA THR A 357 12.36 19.40 -1.26
C THR A 357 13.35 18.35 -0.79
N VAL A 358 14.65 18.67 -0.75
CA VAL A 358 15.70 17.77 -0.26
C VAL A 358 15.51 17.48 1.23
N LEU A 359 15.24 18.50 2.04
CA LEU A 359 14.99 18.33 3.48
C LEU A 359 13.81 17.40 3.76
N LEU A 360 12.69 17.56 3.04
CA LEU A 360 11.55 16.65 3.14
C LEU A 360 11.92 15.22 2.72
N ALA A 361 12.68 15.07 1.63
CA ALA A 361 13.11 13.76 1.15
C ALA A 361 14.09 13.06 2.11
N VAL A 362 14.73 13.74 3.06
CA VAL A 362 15.61 13.13 4.06
C VAL A 362 14.83 12.57 5.27
N ILE A 363 13.56 12.98 5.47
CA ILE A 363 12.79 12.58 6.66
C ILE A 363 12.68 11.05 6.83
N PRO A 364 12.31 10.23 5.81
CA PRO A 364 12.21 8.78 5.99
C PRO A 364 13.56 8.14 6.33
N LEU A 365 14.66 8.70 5.84
CA LEU A 365 16.00 8.25 6.16
C LEU A 365 16.32 8.53 7.64
N ALA A 366 16.02 9.74 8.12
CA ALA A 366 16.23 10.12 9.51
C ALA A 366 15.35 9.33 10.47
N MET A 367 14.08 9.09 10.11
CA MET A 367 13.14 8.28 10.89
C MET A 367 13.55 6.81 10.96
N ALA A 368 14.30 6.32 9.97
CA ALA A 368 14.85 4.97 9.98
C ALA A 368 16.11 4.85 10.86
N ILE A 369 16.53 5.87 11.60
CA ILE A 369 17.66 5.77 12.54
C ILE A 369 17.09 5.68 13.95
N GLY A 370 17.49 4.65 14.69
CA GLY A 370 17.12 4.51 16.10
C GLY A 370 17.65 5.69 16.89
N SER A 371 16.77 6.42 17.59
CA SER A 371 17.17 7.64 18.30
C SER A 371 16.31 7.90 19.53
N PRO A 372 16.94 8.23 20.67
CA PRO A 372 16.21 8.54 21.89
C PRO A 372 15.34 9.82 21.77
N LEU A 373 15.57 10.67 20.76
CA LEU A 373 14.83 11.91 20.58
C LEU A 373 13.44 11.70 19.97
N TRP A 374 13.33 10.87 18.93
CA TRP A 374 12.07 10.68 18.21
C TRP A 374 11.40 9.32 18.47
N ASP A 375 12.11 8.30 18.95
CA ASP A 375 11.49 7.00 19.25
C ASP A 375 10.32 7.11 20.25
N PRO A 376 10.41 7.88 21.35
CA PRO A 376 9.27 8.07 22.26
C PRO A 376 8.09 8.77 21.59
N ILE A 377 8.36 9.73 20.70
CA ILE A 377 7.35 10.49 19.97
C ILE A 377 6.62 9.57 18.99
N LEU A 378 7.36 8.73 18.27
CA LEU A 378 6.80 7.75 17.34
C LEU A 378 5.99 6.68 18.07
N ARG A 379 6.50 6.14 19.20
CA ARG A 379 5.75 5.16 20.01
C ARG A 379 4.48 5.71 20.64
N ALA A 380 4.41 7.02 20.88
CA ALA A 380 3.19 7.65 21.40
C ALA A 380 2.02 7.56 20.40
N ALA A 381 2.30 7.54 19.10
CA ALA A 381 1.29 7.38 18.06
C ALA A 381 1.03 5.88 17.81
N PRO A 382 -0.21 5.37 18.03
CA PRO A 382 -0.51 3.93 17.96
C PRO A 382 -0.13 3.27 16.63
N ILE A 383 -0.22 4.05 15.55
CA ILE A 383 0.11 3.63 14.19
C ILE A 383 1.62 3.39 14.05
N PHE A 384 2.47 4.27 14.60
CA PHE A 384 3.92 4.17 14.50
C PHE A 384 4.56 3.30 15.60
N ARG A 385 3.75 2.66 16.46
CA ARG A 385 4.26 1.72 17.48
C ARG A 385 4.99 0.52 16.87
N GLU A 386 4.69 0.20 15.62
CA GLU A 386 5.34 -0.86 14.86
C GLU A 386 6.36 -0.24 13.88
N GLY A 387 7.59 -0.74 13.89
CA GLY A 387 8.69 -0.27 13.01
C GLY A 387 8.42 -0.47 11.50
N VAL A 388 7.38 -1.23 11.15
CA VAL A 388 6.93 -1.53 9.78
C VAL A 388 6.77 -0.24 8.95
N PHE A 389 6.24 0.83 9.53
CA PHE A 389 6.06 2.12 8.85
C PHE A 389 7.39 2.78 8.44
N LEU A 390 8.47 2.52 9.17
CA LEU A 390 9.76 3.17 8.96
C LEU A 390 10.49 2.55 7.76
N VAL A 391 10.43 1.22 7.62
CA VAL A 391 11.03 0.49 6.50
C VAL A 391 10.26 0.75 5.21
N HIS A 392 8.92 0.61 5.22
CA HIS A 392 8.10 0.92 4.05
C HIS A 392 8.04 2.43 3.73
N GLY A 393 8.51 3.28 4.65
CA GLY A 393 8.79 4.70 4.44
C GLY A 393 9.64 4.96 3.18
N TRP A 394 10.59 4.06 2.90
CA TRP A 394 11.55 4.20 1.80
C TRP A 394 10.94 3.92 0.42
N SER A 395 9.74 3.33 0.36
CA SER A 395 8.99 3.17 -0.90
C SER A 395 8.71 4.51 -1.59
N ALA A 396 8.72 5.62 -0.82
CA ALA A 396 8.61 6.96 -1.37
C ALA A 396 9.70 7.27 -2.41
N TYR A 397 10.94 6.83 -2.19
CA TYR A 397 12.06 7.13 -3.07
C TYR A 397 11.90 6.52 -4.46
N VAL A 398 11.18 5.40 -4.59
CA VAL A 398 10.85 4.80 -5.89
C VAL A 398 10.18 5.82 -6.81
N THR A 399 9.11 6.45 -6.34
CA THR A 399 8.35 7.43 -7.14
C THR A 399 9.19 8.68 -7.42
N LEU A 400 9.92 9.17 -6.41
CA LEU A 400 10.69 10.40 -6.50
C LEU A 400 11.88 10.29 -7.46
N VAL A 401 12.64 9.20 -7.39
CA VAL A 401 13.78 8.97 -8.27
C VAL A 401 13.33 8.85 -9.72
N ILE A 402 12.29 8.05 -10.01
CA ILE A 402 11.74 7.95 -11.38
C ILE A 402 11.33 9.32 -11.89
N LEU A 403 10.61 10.08 -11.06
CA LEU A 403 10.16 11.42 -11.42
C LEU A 403 11.34 12.34 -11.77
N TRP A 404 12.36 12.40 -10.90
CA TRP A 404 13.52 13.24 -11.12
C TRP A 404 14.31 12.82 -12.35
N VAL A 405 14.52 11.52 -12.57
CA VAL A 405 15.14 10.97 -13.79
C VAL A 405 14.42 11.48 -15.02
N CYS A 406 13.09 11.37 -15.06
CA CYS A 406 12.29 11.88 -16.18
C CYS A 406 12.43 13.39 -16.37
N ILE A 407 12.36 14.18 -15.30
CA ILE A 407 12.49 15.65 -15.38
C ILE A 407 13.86 16.06 -15.90
N PHE A 408 14.94 15.49 -15.36
CA PHE A 408 16.30 15.81 -15.78
C PHE A 408 16.56 15.35 -17.22
N HIS A 409 16.11 14.15 -17.57
CA HIS A 409 16.23 13.63 -18.93
C HIS A 409 15.51 14.51 -19.96
N ASP A 410 14.31 15.00 -19.64
CA ASP A 410 13.52 15.81 -20.58
C ASP A 410 14.11 17.22 -20.80
N ARG A 411 14.89 17.73 -19.84
CA ARG A 411 15.58 19.02 -19.91
C ARG A 411 16.85 19.03 -20.74
N VAL A 412 17.37 17.88 -21.12
CA VAL A 412 18.49 17.78 -22.04
C VAL A 412 17.97 17.92 -23.48
N ASP A 413 18.69 18.68 -24.29
CA ASP A 413 18.36 18.97 -25.69
C ASP A 413 18.68 17.79 -26.62
N TRP A 414 18.13 16.62 -26.31
CA TRP A 414 18.18 15.44 -27.19
C TRP A 414 17.41 15.71 -28.48
N SER A 415 17.90 15.17 -29.60
CA SER A 415 17.03 15.04 -30.78
C SER A 415 15.88 14.08 -30.47
N VAL A 416 14.76 14.23 -31.19
CA VAL A 416 13.56 13.39 -30.98
C VAL A 416 13.88 11.90 -31.16
N SER A 417 14.80 11.54 -32.09
CA SER A 417 15.23 10.15 -32.30
C SER A 417 16.01 9.62 -31.11
N HIS A 418 17.08 10.31 -30.69
CA HIS A 418 17.90 9.88 -29.56
C HIS A 418 17.08 9.76 -28.28
N ARG A 419 16.12 10.66 -28.05
CA ARG A 419 15.23 10.56 -26.88
C ARG A 419 14.37 9.30 -26.90
N ARG A 420 13.86 8.91 -28.08
CA ARG A 420 13.09 7.68 -28.27
C ARG A 420 13.94 6.44 -28.08
N GLU A 421 15.14 6.44 -28.66
CA GLU A 421 16.10 5.35 -28.55
C GLU A 421 16.54 5.13 -27.10
N LEU A 422 16.90 6.19 -26.37
CA LEU A 422 17.26 6.12 -24.96
C LEU A 422 16.09 5.65 -24.09
N ALA A 423 14.88 6.18 -24.32
CA ALA A 423 13.68 5.74 -23.60
C ALA A 423 13.37 4.25 -23.84
N PHE A 424 13.45 3.81 -25.10
CA PHE A 424 13.24 2.41 -25.47
C PHE A 424 14.31 1.49 -24.89
N GLY A 425 15.58 1.88 -25.02
CA GLY A 425 16.71 1.15 -24.44
C GLY A 425 16.60 1.05 -22.92
N ALA A 426 16.19 2.12 -22.23
CA ALA A 426 15.96 2.12 -20.80
C ALA A 426 14.83 1.16 -20.38
N ILE A 427 13.71 1.17 -21.12
CA ILE A 427 12.60 0.23 -20.89
C ILE A 427 13.09 -1.21 -21.07
N LEU A 428 13.73 -1.51 -22.19
CA LEU A 428 14.22 -2.86 -22.50
C LEU A 428 15.23 -3.34 -21.44
N MET A 429 16.22 -2.51 -21.10
CA MET A 429 17.22 -2.85 -20.09
C MET A 429 16.58 -3.07 -18.72
N THR A 430 15.59 -2.27 -18.34
CA THR A 430 14.89 -2.46 -17.06
C THR A 430 14.19 -3.82 -17.02
N LEU A 431 13.49 -4.19 -18.09
CA LEU A 431 12.83 -5.50 -18.18
C LEU A 431 13.83 -6.65 -18.18
N VAL A 432 14.97 -6.51 -18.87
CA VAL A 432 16.05 -7.50 -18.87
C VAL A 432 16.64 -7.64 -17.48
N PHE A 433 16.97 -6.54 -16.79
CA PHE A 433 17.50 -6.57 -15.42
C PHE A 433 16.52 -7.25 -14.47
N HIS A 434 15.24 -6.87 -14.47
CA HIS A 434 14.25 -7.51 -13.61
C HIS A 434 14.04 -8.99 -13.94
N GLY A 435 14.12 -9.37 -15.21
CA GLY A 435 14.01 -10.76 -15.65
C GLY A 435 15.24 -11.61 -15.31
N ALA A 436 16.42 -10.99 -15.21
CA ALA A 436 17.69 -11.63 -14.88
C ALA A 436 17.99 -11.62 -13.37
N THR A 437 17.30 -10.80 -12.57
CA THR A 437 17.46 -10.77 -11.11
C THR A 437 17.18 -12.15 -10.52
N ASP A 438 18.19 -12.71 -9.84
CA ASP A 438 18.03 -13.96 -9.10
C ASP A 438 17.06 -13.75 -7.94
N ARG A 439 16.02 -14.57 -7.92
CA ARG A 439 15.00 -14.63 -6.88
C ARG A 439 14.94 -16.03 -6.27
N GLY A 440 15.96 -16.86 -6.48
CA GLY A 440 16.07 -18.23 -5.96
C GLY A 440 15.78 -18.36 -4.47
N PRO A 441 16.28 -17.47 -3.59
CA PRO A 441 15.96 -17.53 -2.16
C PRO A 441 14.45 -17.40 -1.87
N LEU A 442 13.72 -16.58 -2.64
CA LEU A 442 12.25 -16.43 -2.51
C LEU A 442 11.49 -17.71 -2.87
N LEU A 443 12.13 -18.62 -3.63
CA LEU A 443 11.53 -19.89 -4.04
C LEU A 443 11.66 -20.98 -2.97
N GLN A 444 12.55 -20.81 -1.98
CA GLN A 444 12.82 -21.81 -0.95
C GLN A 444 11.88 -21.68 0.27
N GLU A 445 11.47 -20.47 0.62
CA GLU A 445 10.50 -20.19 1.70
C GLU A 445 9.06 -20.13 1.17
N GLY A 446 8.64 -21.23 0.52
CA GLY A 446 7.38 -21.29 -0.18
C GLY A 446 6.18 -21.69 0.69
N TYR A 447 5.05 -21.02 0.50
CA TYR A 447 3.74 -21.36 1.06
C TYR A 447 2.90 -22.12 0.03
N ASP A 448 2.29 -23.24 0.41
CA ASP A 448 1.39 -24.03 -0.45
C ASP A 448 -0.04 -23.45 -0.41
N PRO A 449 -0.57 -22.92 -1.52
CA PRO A 449 -1.92 -22.36 -1.56
C PRO A 449 -3.04 -23.41 -1.61
N ASN A 450 -2.73 -24.68 -1.88
CA ASN A 450 -3.73 -25.69 -2.23
C ASN A 450 -4.80 -25.93 -1.16
N PRO A 451 -4.52 -25.94 0.16
CA PRO A 451 -5.56 -26.10 1.17
C PRO A 451 -6.64 -25.01 1.07
N ILE A 452 -6.22 -23.75 0.93
CA ILE A 452 -7.12 -22.60 0.80
C ILE A 452 -7.90 -22.67 -0.52
N LEU A 453 -7.23 -22.93 -1.64
CA LEU A 453 -7.87 -22.98 -2.96
C LEU A 453 -8.86 -24.12 -3.08
N THR A 454 -8.53 -25.28 -2.51
CA THR A 454 -9.42 -26.45 -2.47
C THR A 454 -10.67 -26.12 -1.68
N ARG A 455 -10.53 -25.53 -0.48
CA ARG A 455 -11.67 -25.14 0.35
C ARG A 455 -12.57 -24.11 -0.32
N TYR A 456 -11.98 -23.10 -0.97
CA TYR A 456 -12.72 -22.09 -1.72
C TYR A 456 -13.57 -22.73 -2.84
N ARG A 457 -13.01 -23.70 -3.58
CA ARG A 457 -13.69 -24.35 -4.71
C ARG A 457 -14.73 -25.37 -4.28
N SER A 458 -14.51 -26.06 -3.16
CA SER A 458 -15.40 -27.15 -2.74
C SER A 458 -16.69 -26.65 -2.13
N ASP A 459 -16.60 -25.72 -1.16
CA ASP A 459 -17.76 -25.28 -0.38
C ASP A 459 -17.42 -24.04 0.46
N PRO A 460 -17.46 -22.83 -0.12
CA PRO A 460 -17.17 -21.61 0.62
C PRO A 460 -18.29 -21.23 1.61
N GLY A 461 -19.47 -21.86 1.55
CA GLY A 461 -20.67 -21.42 2.29
C GLY A 461 -20.89 -22.09 3.65
N SER A 462 -20.24 -23.22 3.91
CA SER A 462 -20.42 -24.01 5.14
C SER A 462 -19.39 -23.74 6.24
N ALA A 463 -18.72 -22.60 6.22
CA ALA A 463 -17.63 -22.32 7.16
C ALA A 463 -18.12 -22.23 8.61
N PHE A 464 -17.48 -23.01 9.49
CA PHE A 464 -17.77 -23.03 10.91
C PHE A 464 -16.51 -23.45 11.70
N ILE A 465 -16.18 -22.70 12.73
CA ILE A 465 -15.08 -23.04 13.65
C ILE A 465 -15.64 -23.84 14.84
N HIS A 466 -15.13 -25.06 15.06
CA HIS A 466 -15.58 -25.94 16.14
C HIS A 466 -14.49 -26.30 17.15
N GLN A 467 -13.23 -26.02 16.83
CA GLN A 467 -12.10 -26.42 17.66
C GLN A 467 -10.98 -25.39 17.66
N LEU A 468 -10.28 -25.28 18.81
CA LEU A 468 -8.98 -24.65 18.93
C LEU A 468 -7.87 -25.69 18.95
N SER A 469 -6.79 -25.43 18.21
CA SER A 469 -5.65 -26.36 18.15
C SER A 469 -4.31 -25.64 18.08
N ALA A 470 -3.25 -26.40 18.31
CA ALA A 470 -1.88 -26.03 18.02
C ALA A 470 -1.23 -27.16 17.23
N MET A 471 -0.30 -26.82 16.33
CA MET A 471 0.49 -27.82 15.63
C MET A 471 1.59 -28.32 16.56
N ILE A 472 1.67 -29.63 16.72
CA ILE A 472 2.64 -30.31 17.58
C ILE A 472 3.50 -31.20 16.70
N ASP A 473 4.81 -31.11 16.88
CA ASP A 473 5.75 -32.03 16.26
C ASP A 473 5.56 -33.43 16.89
N PRO A 474 5.32 -34.48 16.08
CA PRO A 474 5.03 -35.81 16.59
C PRO A 474 6.21 -36.46 17.33
N GLU A 475 7.44 -36.09 16.99
CA GLU A 475 8.66 -36.65 17.57
C GLU A 475 9.02 -35.93 18.87
N THR A 476 9.08 -34.60 18.83
CA THR A 476 9.52 -33.79 19.98
C THR A 476 8.38 -33.50 20.97
N ARG A 477 7.13 -33.67 20.54
CA ARG A 477 5.91 -33.24 21.25
C ARG A 477 5.90 -31.75 21.61
N GLN A 478 6.69 -30.95 20.90
CA GLN A 478 6.74 -29.50 21.08
C GLN A 478 5.81 -28.81 20.09
N VAL A 479 5.34 -27.62 20.47
CA VAL A 479 4.56 -26.76 19.57
C VAL A 479 5.45 -26.29 18.44
N VAL A 480 4.99 -26.44 17.20
CA VAL A 480 5.64 -25.92 16.01
C VAL A 480 4.81 -24.80 15.39
N LEU A 481 5.49 -23.83 14.78
CA LEU A 481 4.89 -22.64 14.18
C LEU A 481 5.13 -22.60 12.66
N PRO A 482 4.59 -23.56 11.89
CA PRO A 482 4.78 -23.55 10.44
C PRO A 482 4.10 -22.32 9.81
N LEU A 483 4.55 -21.96 8.61
CA LEU A 483 3.98 -20.83 7.87
C LEU A 483 2.47 -21.01 7.64
N SER A 484 2.04 -22.20 7.20
CA SER A 484 0.65 -22.56 6.85
C SER A 484 -0.28 -22.77 8.05
N ARG A 485 0.11 -22.39 9.27
CA ARG A 485 -0.71 -22.64 10.47
C ARG A 485 -2.14 -22.09 10.35
N ASN A 486 -2.32 -20.91 9.73
CA ASN A 486 -3.65 -20.32 9.53
C ASN A 486 -4.56 -21.14 8.61
N ASP A 487 -4.03 -22.05 7.81
CA ASP A 487 -4.81 -22.87 6.87
C ASP A 487 -5.72 -23.85 7.59
N SER A 488 -5.45 -24.14 8.87
CA SER A 488 -6.31 -25.00 9.70
C SER A 488 -7.78 -24.55 9.74
N MET A 489 -8.06 -23.28 9.43
CA MET A 489 -9.43 -22.77 9.30
C MET A 489 -10.25 -23.52 8.24
N VAL A 490 -9.60 -24.12 7.22
CA VAL A 490 -10.29 -24.93 6.21
C VAL A 490 -10.92 -26.20 6.79
N LEU A 491 -10.41 -26.64 7.95
CA LEU A 491 -10.91 -27.79 8.70
C LEU A 491 -11.84 -27.37 9.84
N GLY A 492 -12.22 -26.09 9.93
CA GLY A 492 -13.01 -25.57 11.06
C GLY A 492 -12.22 -25.42 12.36
N ILE A 493 -10.90 -25.26 12.26
CA ILE A 493 -9.99 -25.13 13.41
C ILE A 493 -9.40 -23.72 13.45
N SER A 494 -9.52 -23.05 14.59
CA SER A 494 -8.82 -21.78 14.84
C SER A 494 -7.53 -22.05 15.60
N MET A 495 -6.40 -21.63 15.04
CA MET A 495 -5.10 -21.90 15.66
C MET A 495 -4.84 -20.97 16.84
N LEU A 496 -4.42 -21.54 17.96
CA LEU A 496 -3.99 -20.78 19.15
C LEU A 496 -2.81 -19.87 18.82
N PHE A 497 -1.83 -20.40 18.09
CA PHE A 497 -0.64 -19.66 17.66
C PHE A 497 -0.78 -19.26 16.20
N CYS A 498 -1.68 -18.32 15.90
CA CYS A 498 -1.94 -17.91 14.52
C CYS A 498 -0.78 -17.10 13.88
N ASN A 499 -0.83 -16.89 12.57
CA ASN A 499 0.06 -16.00 11.84
C ASN A 499 -0.61 -14.64 11.64
N GLU A 500 -0.48 -13.75 12.62
CA GLU A 500 -1.16 -12.46 12.63
C GLU A 500 -0.20 -11.35 13.09
N PRO A 501 0.29 -10.49 12.16
CA PRO A 501 1.31 -9.49 12.45
C PRO A 501 0.95 -8.49 13.55
N VAL A 502 -0.35 -8.20 13.75
CA VAL A 502 -0.81 -7.23 14.77
C VAL A 502 -0.47 -7.66 16.20
N TRP A 503 -0.10 -8.92 16.42
CA TRP A 503 0.34 -9.43 17.72
C TRP A 503 1.87 -9.47 17.86
N GLY A 504 2.61 -9.17 16.79
CA GLY A 504 4.06 -9.27 16.70
C GLY A 504 4.54 -10.63 16.17
N PRO A 505 5.82 -10.75 15.74
CA PRO A 505 6.34 -11.94 15.06
C PRO A 505 6.22 -13.25 15.85
N ALA A 506 6.26 -13.18 17.19
CA ALA A 506 6.12 -14.32 18.08
C ALA A 506 4.89 -14.21 18.99
N LEU A 507 3.87 -13.47 18.55
CA LEU A 507 2.62 -13.25 19.29
C LEU A 507 2.87 -12.64 20.69
N GLN A 508 3.91 -11.81 20.83
CA GLN A 508 4.34 -11.28 22.13
C GLN A 508 3.27 -10.43 22.82
N ARG A 509 2.33 -9.86 22.04
CA ARG A 509 1.23 -9.02 22.53
C ARG A 509 -0.09 -9.79 22.72
N PHE A 510 -0.13 -11.08 22.39
CA PHE A 510 -1.37 -11.84 22.39
C PHE A 510 -1.72 -12.36 23.81
N PRO A 511 -2.93 -12.09 24.34
CA PRO A 511 -3.32 -12.56 25.66
C PRO A 511 -3.81 -14.01 25.60
N PHE A 512 -2.86 -14.94 25.68
CA PHE A 512 -3.11 -16.39 25.58
C PHE A 512 -4.09 -16.91 26.63
N ALA A 513 -3.86 -16.61 27.91
CA ALA A 513 -4.66 -17.18 28.99
C ALA A 513 -6.13 -16.69 28.92
N PRO A 514 -7.13 -17.52 29.21
CA PRO A 514 -7.09 -18.98 29.47
C PRO A 514 -7.46 -19.87 28.25
N LEU A 515 -7.02 -19.56 27.03
CA LEU A 515 -7.28 -20.43 25.87
C LEU A 515 -6.60 -21.80 26.01
N ALA A 516 -7.32 -22.85 25.64
CA ALA A 516 -6.83 -24.22 25.63
C ALA A 516 -7.08 -24.91 24.28
N MET A 517 -6.33 -25.96 24.00
CA MET A 517 -6.64 -26.84 22.86
C MET A 517 -7.92 -27.63 23.16
N GLY A 518 -8.80 -27.78 22.17
CA GLY A 518 -10.04 -28.54 22.30
C GLY A 518 -11.26 -27.82 21.74
N MET A 519 -12.45 -28.34 22.04
CA MET A 519 -13.72 -27.82 21.52
C MET A 519 -13.96 -26.38 21.97
N VAL A 520 -14.47 -25.53 21.08
CA VAL A 520 -14.80 -24.12 21.40
C VAL A 520 -15.92 -23.98 22.43
N HIS A 521 -16.83 -24.96 22.50
CA HIS A 521 -17.90 -25.02 23.50
C HIS A 521 -17.45 -25.61 24.85
N ALA A 522 -16.19 -26.02 25.00
CA ALA A 522 -15.69 -26.45 26.30
C ALA A 522 -15.74 -25.26 27.27
N THR A 523 -16.33 -25.49 28.44
CA THR A 523 -16.47 -24.47 29.50
C THR A 523 -15.29 -24.53 30.46
N THR A 524 -14.75 -23.37 30.77
CA THR A 524 -13.73 -23.13 31.81
C THR A 524 -14.29 -22.14 32.83
N ASP A 525 -13.59 -21.90 33.93
CA ASP A 525 -13.98 -20.87 34.92
C ASP A 525 -14.08 -19.46 34.30
N ALA A 526 -13.43 -19.23 33.16
CA ALA A 526 -13.47 -17.96 32.44
C ALA A 526 -14.62 -17.85 31.41
N GLY A 527 -15.30 -18.96 31.09
CA GLY A 527 -16.31 -19.05 30.02
C GLY A 527 -15.99 -20.14 29.00
N PHE A 528 -16.55 -20.02 27.81
CA PHE A 528 -16.28 -20.93 26.68
C PHE A 528 -14.84 -20.80 26.21
N ASN A 529 -14.30 -21.85 25.58
CA ASN A 529 -12.94 -21.89 25.06
C ASN A 529 -12.83 -21.13 23.72
N MET A 530 -13.16 -19.84 23.74
CA MET A 530 -13.10 -18.91 22.61
C MET A 530 -13.02 -17.47 23.14
N LYS A 531 -12.14 -16.64 22.59
CA LYS A 531 -12.05 -15.21 22.96
C LYS A 531 -13.29 -14.48 22.50
N ASN A 532 -13.78 -13.54 23.32
CA ASN A 532 -14.77 -12.56 22.89
C ASN A 532 -14.05 -11.35 22.27
N PRO A 533 -14.07 -11.19 20.94
CA PRO A 533 -13.26 -10.18 20.29
C PRO A 533 -13.78 -8.75 20.50
N ALA A 534 -15.02 -8.57 20.98
CA ALA A 534 -15.54 -7.27 21.40
C ALA A 534 -14.73 -6.69 22.58
N CYS A 535 -14.13 -7.55 23.41
CA CYS A 535 -13.32 -7.16 24.56
C CYS A 535 -11.95 -6.61 24.18
N TYR A 536 -11.44 -6.90 22.98
CA TYR A 536 -10.26 -6.21 22.43
C TYR A 536 -10.59 -4.80 21.96
N LEU A 537 -11.81 -4.59 21.48
CA LEU A 537 -12.21 -3.38 20.79
C LEU A 537 -12.75 -2.30 21.74
N ALA A 538 -13.65 -2.69 22.64
CA ALA A 538 -14.40 -1.78 23.52
C ALA A 538 -14.67 -2.45 24.88
N PRO A 539 -13.62 -2.74 25.68
CA PRO A 539 -13.74 -3.50 26.92
C PRO A 539 -14.67 -2.83 27.94
N LEU A 540 -14.63 -1.50 28.07
CA LEU A 540 -15.46 -0.76 29.02
C LEU A 540 -16.95 -0.84 28.66
N GLU A 541 -17.28 -0.61 27.39
CA GLU A 541 -18.65 -0.63 26.88
C GLU A 541 -19.25 -2.04 26.88
N ASN A 542 -18.43 -3.07 26.72
CA ASN A 542 -18.84 -4.48 26.76
C ASN A 542 -18.68 -5.12 28.16
N GLN A 543 -18.32 -4.33 29.18
CA GLN A 543 -18.17 -4.77 30.58
C GLN A 543 -17.24 -5.98 30.73
N CYS A 544 -16.12 -5.98 30.01
CA CYS A 544 -15.13 -7.05 30.03
C CYS A 544 -13.70 -6.52 30.04
N LYS A 545 -12.74 -7.42 30.25
CA LYS A 545 -11.30 -7.13 30.13
C LYS A 545 -10.79 -7.61 28.79
N VAL A 546 -9.74 -6.95 28.30
CA VAL A 546 -9.05 -7.33 27.07
C VAL A 546 -8.61 -8.81 27.16
N GLY A 547 -9.03 -9.62 26.19
CA GLY A 547 -8.76 -11.05 26.17
C GLY A 547 -9.76 -11.93 26.94
N ASP A 548 -10.86 -11.39 27.45
CA ASP A 548 -11.94 -12.20 28.04
C ASP A 548 -12.59 -13.15 27.02
N HIS A 549 -13.19 -14.22 27.53
CA HIS A 549 -13.84 -15.27 26.74
C HIS A 549 -15.35 -15.03 26.58
N PHE A 550 -15.96 -15.71 25.61
CA PHE A 550 -17.42 -15.74 25.51
C PHE A 550 -18.04 -16.41 26.75
N ARG A 551 -19.11 -15.82 27.27
CA ARG A 551 -19.96 -16.41 28.33
C ARG A 551 -21.37 -16.75 27.86
N GLN A 552 -21.81 -16.12 26.77
CA GLN A 552 -23.14 -16.30 26.20
C GLN A 552 -23.03 -17.25 25.01
N ARG A 553 -23.73 -18.39 25.07
CA ARG A 553 -23.68 -19.42 24.04
C ARG A 553 -24.21 -18.94 22.70
N GLU A 554 -25.30 -18.18 22.68
CA GLU A 554 -25.91 -17.67 21.45
C GLU A 554 -24.96 -16.75 20.67
N ALA A 555 -24.29 -15.82 21.37
CA ALA A 555 -23.30 -14.94 20.74
C ALA A 555 -22.09 -15.73 20.20
N LEU A 556 -21.64 -16.74 20.95
CA LEU A 556 -20.59 -17.66 20.50
C LEU A 556 -21.02 -18.41 19.23
N ASP A 557 -22.22 -18.99 19.21
CA ASP A 557 -22.70 -19.76 18.07
C ASP A 557 -22.83 -18.90 16.81
N LEU A 558 -23.31 -17.65 16.93
CA LEU A 558 -23.30 -16.69 15.83
C LEU A 558 -21.87 -16.40 15.33
N PHE A 559 -20.96 -16.10 16.26
CA PHE A 559 -19.58 -15.77 15.94
C PHE A 559 -18.84 -16.90 15.20
N LEU A 560 -18.98 -18.14 15.68
CA LEU A 560 -18.34 -19.31 15.09
C LEU A 560 -18.83 -19.62 13.66
N HIS A 561 -20.04 -19.20 13.31
CA HIS A 561 -20.63 -19.32 11.98
C HIS A 561 -20.46 -18.05 11.12
N TYR A 562 -19.51 -17.18 11.44
CA TYR A 562 -19.26 -15.93 10.70
C TYR A 562 -20.51 -15.06 10.59
N ARG A 563 -21.34 -15.00 11.64
CA ARG A 563 -22.50 -14.10 11.71
C ARG A 563 -22.26 -13.00 12.74
N PRO A 564 -22.80 -11.80 12.52
CA PRO A 564 -22.82 -10.73 13.51
C PRO A 564 -23.45 -11.23 14.80
N PHE A 565 -22.84 -10.88 15.92
CA PHE A 565 -23.42 -11.02 17.25
C PHE A 565 -23.55 -9.63 17.90
N PRO A 566 -24.51 -9.43 18.81
CA PRO A 566 -24.69 -8.15 19.47
C PRO A 566 -23.46 -7.78 20.33
N PHE A 567 -22.93 -6.58 20.15
CA PHE A 567 -21.88 -6.00 20.99
C PHE A 567 -21.99 -4.48 21.02
N HIS A 568 -21.40 -3.84 22.03
CA HIS A 568 -21.31 -2.39 22.09
C HIS A 568 -20.08 -1.91 21.32
N LYS A 569 -20.29 -1.02 20.34
CA LYS A 569 -19.22 -0.36 19.60
C LYS A 569 -18.44 0.60 20.51
N PRO A 570 -17.14 0.86 20.22
CA PRO A 570 -16.36 1.81 21.01
C PRO A 570 -16.96 3.22 20.95
N GLN A 571 -16.88 3.96 22.06
CA GLN A 571 -17.33 5.35 22.12
C GLN A 571 -16.75 6.17 20.97
N GLY A 572 -17.59 6.93 20.27
CA GLY A 572 -17.20 7.73 19.11
C GLY A 572 -17.30 7.02 17.76
N GLN A 573 -17.53 5.70 17.73
CA GLN A 573 -17.71 4.96 16.47
C GLN A 573 -18.90 5.49 15.66
N GLU A 574 -20.03 5.76 16.31
CA GLU A 574 -21.21 6.32 15.62
C GLU A 574 -20.91 7.70 15.01
N VAL A 575 -20.14 8.53 15.71
CA VAL A 575 -19.70 9.83 15.22
C VAL A 575 -18.78 9.65 14.01
N ALA A 576 -17.86 8.69 14.05
CA ALA A 576 -16.98 8.36 12.94
C ALA A 576 -17.77 7.85 11.71
N GLU A 577 -18.81 7.04 11.92
CA GLU A 577 -19.74 6.59 10.88
C GLU A 577 -20.51 7.77 10.26
N TRP A 578 -20.99 8.71 11.08
CA TRP A 578 -21.65 9.94 10.60
C TRP A 578 -20.72 10.83 9.77
N PHE A 579 -19.47 11.00 10.19
CA PHE A 579 -18.46 11.71 9.40
C PHE A 579 -18.21 11.03 8.05
N GLY A 580 -18.10 9.69 8.05
CA GLY A 580 -17.95 8.90 6.83
C GLY A 580 -19.12 9.08 5.86
N LEU A 581 -20.36 8.96 6.36
CA LEU A 581 -21.56 9.13 5.55
C LEU A 581 -21.66 10.56 4.99
N THR A 582 -21.39 11.56 5.82
CA THR A 582 -21.42 12.97 5.40
C THR A 582 -20.38 13.24 4.32
N ALA A 583 -19.17 12.72 4.48
CA ALA A 583 -18.12 12.84 3.47
C ALA A 583 -18.51 12.13 2.17
N LEU A 584 -19.12 10.95 2.23
CA LEU A 584 -19.61 10.23 1.06
C LEU A 584 -20.68 11.04 0.30
N LEU A 585 -21.66 11.60 1.02
CA LEU A 585 -22.69 12.46 0.42
C LEU A 585 -22.08 13.70 -0.24
N LEU A 586 -21.14 14.37 0.43
CA LEU A 586 -20.42 15.51 -0.14
C LEU A 586 -19.68 15.13 -1.41
N LEU A 587 -19.00 13.99 -1.44
CA LEU A 587 -18.28 13.51 -2.62
C LEU A 587 -19.22 13.19 -3.79
N LEU A 588 -20.38 12.58 -3.51
CA LEU A 588 -21.41 12.34 -4.52
C LEU A 588 -21.93 13.67 -5.10
N LEU A 589 -22.21 14.66 -4.25
CA LEU A 589 -22.62 16.00 -4.71
C LEU A 589 -21.54 16.68 -5.55
N MET A 590 -20.28 16.57 -5.12
CA MET A 590 -19.12 17.08 -5.87
C MET A 590 -19.04 16.44 -7.26
N PHE A 591 -19.21 15.11 -7.34
CA PHE A 591 -19.22 14.38 -8.60
C PHE A 591 -20.39 14.78 -9.50
N LEU A 592 -21.63 14.77 -8.97
CA LEU A 592 -22.84 15.12 -9.73
C LEU A 592 -22.80 16.57 -10.26
N SER A 593 -22.27 17.51 -9.47
CA SER A 593 -22.13 18.91 -9.91
C SER A 593 -21.20 19.06 -11.11
N SER A 594 -20.30 18.09 -11.33
CA SER A 594 -19.39 18.07 -12.48
C SER A 594 -20.08 17.68 -13.79
N PHE A 595 -21.18 16.92 -13.73
CA PHE A 595 -21.93 16.45 -14.91
C PHE A 595 -23.05 17.38 -15.38
N LYS A 596 -23.49 18.37 -14.59
CA LYS A 596 -24.59 19.28 -14.98
C LYS A 596 -24.23 20.08 -16.25
N LYS A 597 -24.56 19.57 -17.44
CA LYS A 597 -24.38 20.23 -18.73
C LYS A 597 -25.04 21.61 -18.69
N LYS A 598 -24.36 22.63 -19.22
CA LYS A 598 -24.97 23.94 -19.45
C LYS A 598 -25.93 23.75 -20.63
N ASN A 599 -27.22 23.48 -20.36
CA ASN A 599 -28.28 23.67 -21.34
C ASN A 599 -28.38 25.18 -21.62
N ARG A 600 -27.44 25.72 -22.41
CA ARG A 600 -27.66 26.96 -23.14
C ARG A 600 -28.11 26.55 -24.52
N ILE A 601 -29.42 26.34 -24.65
CA ILE A 601 -30.13 26.60 -25.90
C ILE A 601 -29.86 28.08 -26.17
N LEU A 602 -28.93 28.37 -27.09
CA LEU A 602 -28.86 29.69 -27.70
C LEU A 602 -30.12 29.80 -28.56
N PRO A 603 -30.99 30.81 -28.38
CA PRO A 603 -32.03 31.05 -29.35
C PRO A 603 -31.34 31.37 -30.68
N LEU A 604 -31.70 30.62 -31.72
CA LEU A 604 -31.41 31.00 -33.09
C LEU A 604 -31.99 32.42 -33.27
N ARG A 605 -31.12 33.40 -33.50
CA ARG A 605 -31.57 34.67 -34.08
C ARG A 605 -31.82 34.40 -35.55
N GLU A 606 -33.08 34.56 -35.93
CA GLU A 606 -33.53 34.71 -37.32
C GLU A 606 -32.88 35.92 -37.99
#